data_AF-A0A3N6EE44-F1
#
_entry.id   AF-A0A3N6EE44-F1
#
_cell.length_a   1.000
_cell.length_b   1.000
_cell.length_c   1.000
_cell.angle_alpha   90.00
_cell.angle_beta   90.00
_cell.angle_gamma   90.00
#
_symmetry.space_group_name_H-M   'P 1'
#
loop_
_entity.id
_entity.type
_entity.pdbx_description
1 polymer ?
#
loop_
_entity_poly.entity_id
_entity_poly.type
_entity_poly.pdbx_seq_one_letter_code
_entity_poly.pdbx_strand_id
1 'polypeptide(L)'
;MHDEQPSARGAWVVLGGVHLLNRSAPRRPDEPIVLVRVPPQEVCRPATTVVVRWNALGPCLAEALHPGGTRLGAARIHGGALFPDALAGPALRGLVGTEAASSLVPLCYLAEHPGGGYHVYAQIRFHPEDACFVRTTREPVGHGPAEELRWLEPMLTAHAESSTALNNHLRYFRKHFAGTELEFKYTLDPAPNIWAASMELLKALRDGRLMGCRPEYREEFQIHHTENHLFDVTGPEPEIGYASFIPTVTAGHVLKRKWFAQDGFARREELTPGLDITPDRFEAFLREDLGLQVRAMPPFQRVRYDIQCESMRTGHVYGIFFDRCSLLAAPDVVLSQCELEYLRSRSILDHNQDEVLIEMKRINIWLCAYLASHGWAAEHTFYSKRSFLRDAIALRPDLATP
;
A
#
# COMPACT_ATOMS: atom_id res chain seq x y z
N MET A 1 3.41 -34.99 15.06
CA MET A 1 3.38 -33.75 15.87
C MET A 1 4.68 -33.67 16.62
N HIS A 2 5.70 -33.06 16.01
CA HIS A 2 6.87 -32.58 16.74
C HIS A 2 6.66 -31.08 16.88
N ASP A 3 6.47 -30.63 18.11
CA ASP A 3 6.66 -29.23 18.50
C ASP A 3 8.14 -28.90 18.29
N GLU A 4 8.49 -28.40 17.11
CA GLU A 4 9.70 -27.61 16.98
C GLU A 4 9.46 -26.31 17.76
N GLN A 5 10.02 -26.21 18.96
CA GLN A 5 10.24 -24.91 19.58
C GLN A 5 10.98 -24.06 18.54
N PRO A 6 10.42 -22.91 18.10
CA PRO A 6 11.10 -22.08 17.14
C PRO A 6 12.37 -21.58 17.80
N SER A 7 13.52 -22.09 17.34
CA SER A 7 14.82 -21.48 17.56
C SER A 7 14.66 -19.97 17.33
N ALA A 8 14.89 -19.18 18.38
CA ALA A 8 14.64 -17.75 18.38
C ALA A 8 15.65 -17.07 17.45
N ARG A 9 15.36 -17.04 16.15
CA ARG A 9 16.21 -16.42 15.13
C ARG A 9 16.56 -14.99 15.53
N GLY A 10 17.74 -14.57 15.11
CA GLY A 10 18.17 -13.19 15.23
C GLY A 10 17.36 -12.25 14.33
N ALA A 11 16.95 -11.14 14.91
CA ALA A 11 16.48 -9.97 14.19
C ALA A 11 17.02 -8.72 14.86
N TRP A 12 17.38 -7.71 14.07
CA TRP A 12 17.97 -6.49 14.58
C TRP A 12 17.40 -5.27 13.87
N VAL A 13 17.23 -4.19 14.62
CA VAL A 13 17.19 -2.84 14.05
C VAL A 13 18.60 -2.29 14.14
N VAL A 14 19.19 -1.97 13.00
CA VAL A 14 20.55 -1.45 12.89
C VAL A 14 20.50 0.06 12.87
N LEU A 15 21.29 0.69 13.73
CA LEU A 15 21.39 2.14 13.80
C LEU A 15 22.77 2.63 13.36
N GLY A 16 22.79 3.79 12.72
CA GLY A 16 24.01 4.47 12.32
C GLY A 16 23.71 5.87 11.80
N GLY A 17 24.70 6.53 11.22
CA GLY A 17 24.58 7.91 10.78
C GLY A 17 23.64 8.09 9.58
N VAL A 18 22.71 9.05 9.66
CA VAL A 18 21.76 9.37 8.58
C VAL A 18 22.42 9.71 7.24
N HIS A 19 23.67 10.19 7.29
CA HIS A 19 24.46 10.49 6.10
C HIS A 19 24.73 9.26 5.22
N LEU A 20 24.67 8.05 5.78
CA LEU A 20 24.80 6.78 5.05
C LEU A 20 23.58 6.51 4.15
N LEU A 21 22.37 6.82 4.64
CA LEU A 21 21.14 6.70 3.85
C LEU A 21 21.03 7.78 2.78
N ASN A 22 21.34 9.02 3.17
CA ASN A 22 21.25 10.17 2.27
C ASN A 22 22.44 10.30 1.34
N ARG A 23 23.50 9.51 1.57
CA ARG A 23 24.78 9.56 0.84
C ARG A 23 25.39 10.97 0.83
N SER A 24 25.16 11.74 1.89
CA SER A 24 25.65 13.11 2.00
C SER A 24 27.12 13.19 2.43
N ALA A 25 27.68 12.08 2.92
CA ALA A 25 29.09 11.93 3.26
C ALA A 25 29.48 10.44 3.19
N PRO A 26 30.77 10.10 3.02
CA PRO A 26 31.25 8.74 3.23
C PRO A 26 31.19 8.37 4.73
N ARG A 27 31.11 7.06 4.99
CA ARG A 27 31.28 6.47 6.32
C ARG A 27 32.61 6.90 6.94
N ARG A 28 32.57 7.35 8.20
CA ARG A 28 33.79 7.68 8.97
C ARG A 28 34.40 6.42 9.59
N PRO A 29 35.73 6.32 9.71
CA PRO A 29 36.41 5.13 10.26
C PRO A 29 36.03 4.77 11.70
N ASP A 30 35.65 5.76 12.50
CA ASP A 30 35.35 5.58 13.93
C ASP A 30 33.85 5.67 14.24
N GLU A 31 32.99 5.82 13.23
CA GLU A 31 31.55 5.96 13.49
C GLU A 31 30.93 4.65 14.01
N PRO A 32 30.14 4.70 15.09
CA PRO A 32 29.55 3.52 15.69
C PRO A 32 28.38 2.99 14.86
N ILE A 33 28.28 1.67 14.78
CA ILE A 33 27.09 0.94 14.35
C ILE A 33 26.45 0.31 15.58
N VAL A 34 25.15 0.52 15.78
CA VAL A 34 24.43 -0.06 16.90
C VAL A 34 23.52 -1.18 16.42
N LEU A 35 23.72 -2.37 16.96
CA LEU A 35 22.84 -3.51 16.77
C LEU A 35 21.82 -3.55 17.90
N VAL A 36 20.55 -3.29 17.60
CA VAL A 36 19.45 -3.43 18.56
C VAL A 36 18.76 -4.76 18.29
N ARG A 37 19.00 -5.77 19.13
CA ARG A 37 18.35 -7.08 19.00
C ARG A 37 16.88 -6.95 19.37
N VAL A 38 16.00 -7.36 18.45
CA VAL A 38 14.54 -7.27 18.58
C VAL A 38 13.88 -8.64 18.38
N PRO A 39 12.67 -8.85 18.91
CA PRO A 39 11.83 -9.97 18.46
C PRO A 39 11.61 -9.86 16.93
N PRO A 40 11.60 -10.97 16.17
CA PRO A 40 11.33 -10.92 14.74
C PRO A 40 10.00 -10.23 14.43
N GLN A 41 10.02 -9.27 13.50
CA GLN A 41 8.84 -8.45 13.14
C GLN A 41 8.22 -8.86 11.79
N GLU A 42 8.86 -9.75 11.03
CA GLU A 42 8.32 -10.20 9.74
C GLU A 42 7.07 -11.08 9.91
N VAL A 43 6.04 -10.79 9.11
CA VAL A 43 4.78 -11.55 9.08
C VAL A 43 4.88 -12.84 8.27
N CYS A 44 5.81 -12.90 7.31
CA CYS A 44 6.12 -14.06 6.48
C CYS A 44 7.62 -14.11 6.18
N ARG A 45 8.11 -15.20 5.57
CA ARG A 45 9.54 -15.42 5.35
C ARG A 45 9.84 -15.86 3.91
N PRO A 46 10.76 -15.17 3.21
CA PRO A 46 11.17 -13.79 3.48
C PRO A 46 9.98 -12.83 3.29
N ALA A 47 9.95 -11.76 4.06
CA ALA A 47 9.04 -10.64 3.80
C ALA A 47 9.67 -9.68 2.78
N THR A 48 8.85 -8.86 2.16
CA THR A 48 9.29 -7.67 1.43
C THR A 48 9.17 -6.42 2.29
N THR A 49 8.16 -6.33 3.16
CA THR A 49 7.94 -5.15 4.01
C THR A 49 7.92 -5.55 5.48
N VAL A 50 8.63 -4.78 6.30
CA VAL A 50 8.67 -4.95 7.76
C VAL A 50 8.37 -3.60 8.40
N VAL A 51 7.37 -3.58 9.28
CA VAL A 51 7.03 -2.41 10.09
C VAL A 51 7.41 -2.71 11.53
N VAL A 52 8.20 -1.84 12.14
CA VAL A 52 8.63 -1.97 13.53
C VAL A 52 8.00 -0.85 14.35
N ARG A 53 7.18 -1.22 15.33
CA ARG A 53 6.60 -0.26 16.30
C ARG A 53 7.45 -0.28 17.56
N TRP A 54 8.01 0.87 17.94
CA TRP A 54 8.99 0.94 19.03
C TRP A 54 8.43 0.46 20.36
N ASN A 55 7.21 0.86 20.69
CA ASN A 55 6.54 0.47 21.94
C ASN A 55 6.20 -1.03 22.01
N ALA A 56 6.12 -1.73 20.87
CA ALA A 56 5.81 -3.15 20.83
C ALA A 56 7.05 -4.05 21.03
N LEU A 57 8.26 -3.50 21.00
CA LEU A 57 9.49 -4.28 21.09
C LEU A 57 9.83 -4.74 22.51
N GLY A 58 9.28 -4.08 23.54
CA GLY A 58 9.67 -4.33 24.93
C GLY A 58 11.15 -4.03 25.21
N PRO A 59 11.78 -4.68 26.19
CA PRO A 59 13.21 -4.52 26.47
C PRO A 59 14.10 -5.17 25.38
N CYS A 60 14.96 -4.38 24.74
CA CYS A 60 15.92 -4.79 23.73
C CYS A 60 17.36 -4.68 24.23
N LEU A 61 18.25 -5.55 23.75
CA LEU A 61 19.68 -5.40 23.93
C LEU A 61 20.25 -4.57 22.77
N ALA A 62 20.89 -3.45 23.07
CA ALA A 62 21.59 -2.62 22.11
C ALA A 62 23.10 -2.75 22.33
N GLU A 63 23.85 -3.07 21.27
CA GLU A 63 25.31 -3.19 21.30
C GLU A 63 25.91 -2.21 20.29
N ALA A 64 26.79 -1.33 20.75
CA ALA A 64 27.53 -0.44 19.87
C ALA A 64 28.87 -1.07 19.49
N LEU A 65 29.18 -1.01 18.20
CA LEU A 65 30.34 -1.63 17.58
C LEU A 65 31.09 -0.59 16.75
N HIS A 66 32.41 -0.66 16.76
CA HIS A 66 33.23 -0.04 15.74
C HIS A 66 33.10 -0.78 14.40
N PRO A 67 33.52 -0.16 13.28
CA PRO A 67 33.45 -0.80 11.96
C PRO A 67 34.12 -2.16 11.81
N GLY A 68 35.14 -2.46 12.62
CA GLY A 68 35.82 -3.76 12.66
C GLY A 68 35.16 -4.82 13.56
N GLY A 69 33.97 -4.55 14.12
CA GLY A 69 33.27 -5.47 15.04
C GLY A 69 33.69 -5.35 16.51
N THR A 70 34.67 -4.50 16.83
CA THR A 70 35.09 -4.26 18.23
C THR A 70 33.96 -3.58 19.00
N ARG A 71 33.57 -4.17 20.13
CA ARG A 71 32.50 -3.65 20.98
C ARG A 71 32.90 -2.39 21.73
N LEU A 72 32.09 -1.35 21.59
CA LEU A 72 32.17 -0.08 22.33
C LEU A 72 31.43 -0.16 23.68
N GLY A 73 30.29 -0.82 23.68
CA GLY A 73 29.46 -0.95 24.87
C GLY A 73 28.15 -1.68 24.59
N ALA A 74 27.32 -1.85 25.61
CA ALA A 74 25.94 -2.27 25.43
C ALA A 74 25.02 -1.69 26.49
N ALA A 75 23.74 -1.61 26.16
CA ALA A 75 22.68 -1.19 27.06
C ALA A 75 21.42 -2.03 26.83
N ARG A 76 20.65 -2.26 27.90
CA ARG A 76 19.27 -2.74 27.77
C ARG A 76 18.35 -1.54 27.68
N ILE A 77 17.59 -1.42 26.60
CA ILE A 77 16.77 -0.25 26.28
C ILE A 77 15.36 -0.72 25.97
N HIS A 78 14.35 -0.12 26.59
CA HIS A 78 12.97 -0.37 26.17
C HIS A 78 12.76 0.22 24.77
N GLY A 79 12.15 -0.53 23.85
CA GLY A 79 12.00 -0.10 22.45
C GLY A 79 11.38 1.28 22.30
N GLY A 80 10.33 1.59 23.07
CA GLY A 80 9.70 2.91 23.12
C GLY A 80 10.62 4.07 23.54
N ALA A 81 11.77 3.79 24.14
CA ALA A 81 12.77 4.77 24.55
C ALA A 81 13.96 4.87 23.57
N LEU A 82 13.95 4.12 22.45
CA LEU A 82 14.98 4.20 21.43
C LEU A 82 14.97 5.59 20.76
N PHE A 83 13.79 6.05 20.34
CA PHE A 83 13.64 7.26 19.53
C PHE A 83 12.51 8.20 20.00
N PRO A 84 12.53 8.70 21.25
CA PRO A 84 11.60 9.76 21.64
C PRO A 84 11.75 10.94 20.69
N ASP A 85 10.64 11.40 20.12
CA ASP A 85 10.59 12.50 19.14
C ASP A 85 11.50 12.29 17.91
N ALA A 86 11.72 11.03 17.52
CA ALA A 86 12.62 10.64 16.43
C ALA A 86 14.10 11.02 16.66
N LEU A 87 14.50 11.24 17.92
CA LEU A 87 15.88 11.50 18.34
C LEU A 87 16.40 10.36 19.20
N ALA A 88 17.70 10.05 19.11
CA ALA A 88 18.30 9.01 19.95
C ALA A 88 18.02 9.23 21.45
N GLY A 89 17.43 8.23 22.09
CA GLY A 89 17.09 8.28 23.52
C GLY A 89 18.32 8.39 24.43
N PRO A 90 18.14 8.74 25.72
CA PRO A 90 19.25 8.93 26.65
C PRO A 90 20.21 7.74 26.74
N ALA A 91 19.69 6.51 26.71
CA ALA A 91 20.51 5.30 26.75
C ALA A 91 21.35 5.10 25.48
N LEU A 92 20.81 5.41 24.29
CA LEU A 92 21.58 5.39 23.04
C LEU A 92 22.64 6.50 23.05
N ARG A 93 22.29 7.71 23.50
CA ARG A 93 23.24 8.83 23.67
C ARG A 93 24.41 8.47 24.59
N GLY A 94 24.12 7.82 25.73
CA GLY A 94 25.17 7.33 26.64
C GLY A 94 26.04 6.23 26.01
N LEU A 95 25.48 5.43 25.10
CA LEU A 95 26.17 4.31 24.45
C LEU A 95 27.12 4.75 23.33
N VAL A 96 26.74 5.75 22.52
CA VAL A 96 27.53 6.19 21.34
C VAL A 96 28.17 7.56 21.49
N GLY A 97 27.87 8.29 22.56
CA GLY A 97 28.29 9.67 22.77
C GLY A 97 27.39 10.70 22.06
N THR A 98 27.38 11.93 22.55
CA THR A 98 26.48 13.00 22.10
C THR A 98 26.65 13.35 20.62
N GLU A 99 27.88 13.36 20.11
CA GLU A 99 28.18 13.71 18.72
C GLU A 99 27.55 12.69 17.75
N ALA A 100 27.87 11.39 17.91
CA ALA A 100 27.33 10.35 17.05
C ALA A 100 25.80 10.22 17.16
N ALA A 101 25.26 10.35 18.38
CA ALA A 101 23.84 10.21 18.65
C ALA A 101 22.98 11.27 17.94
N SER A 102 23.53 12.46 17.65
CA SER A 102 22.81 13.53 16.94
C SER A 102 22.39 13.18 15.51
N SER A 103 23.05 12.18 14.91
CA SER A 103 22.79 11.73 13.54
C SER A 103 22.28 10.28 13.46
N LEU A 104 22.04 9.65 14.62
CA LEU A 104 21.73 8.23 14.71
C LEU A 104 20.27 7.97 14.31
N VAL A 105 20.08 7.15 13.28
CA VAL A 105 18.77 6.74 12.76
C VAL A 105 18.75 5.23 12.48
N PRO A 106 17.57 4.60 12.37
CA PRO A 106 17.48 3.24 11.84
C PRO A 106 17.97 3.19 10.39
N LEU A 107 19.09 2.50 10.13
CA LEU A 107 19.59 2.29 8.77
C LEU A 107 18.80 1.20 8.06
N CYS A 108 18.68 0.05 8.74
CA CYS A 108 18.00 -1.11 8.21
C CYS A 108 17.44 -2.00 9.32
N TYR A 109 16.53 -2.89 8.93
CA TYR A 109 16.18 -4.07 9.70
C TYR A 109 16.92 -5.28 9.11
N LEU A 110 17.46 -6.12 9.97
CA LEU A 110 18.13 -7.38 9.61
C LEU A 110 17.30 -8.56 10.13
N ALA A 111 17.14 -9.55 9.27
CA ALA A 111 16.53 -10.83 9.63
C ALA A 111 17.48 -11.97 9.29
N GLU A 112 17.80 -12.79 10.29
CA GLU A 112 18.57 -14.01 10.07
C GLU A 112 17.78 -14.98 9.18
N HIS A 113 18.48 -15.53 8.18
CA HIS A 113 17.96 -16.53 7.27
C HIS A 113 18.29 -17.95 7.77
N PRO A 114 17.37 -18.93 7.69
CA PRO A 114 17.62 -20.30 8.19
C PRO A 114 18.82 -21.01 7.55
N GLY A 115 19.13 -20.70 6.29
CA GLY A 115 20.32 -21.20 5.59
C GLY A 115 21.62 -20.44 5.90
N GLY A 116 21.59 -19.53 6.89
CA GLY A 116 22.68 -18.62 7.22
C GLY A 116 22.60 -17.29 6.46
N GLY A 117 23.31 -16.28 7.00
CA GLY A 117 23.30 -14.91 6.49
C GLY A 117 22.02 -14.16 6.86
N TYR A 118 21.84 -12.98 6.25
CA TYR A 118 20.82 -12.02 6.62
C TYR A 118 20.08 -11.47 5.42
N HIS A 119 18.76 -11.37 5.52
CA HIS A 119 18.01 -10.45 4.68
C HIS A 119 18.06 -9.05 5.28
N VAL A 120 18.36 -8.09 4.42
CA VAL A 120 18.46 -6.67 4.72
C VAL A 120 17.22 -5.94 4.21
N TYR A 121 16.68 -5.06 5.05
CA TYR A 121 15.52 -4.23 4.75
C TYR A 121 15.87 -2.76 5.01
N ALA A 122 15.94 -1.95 3.96
CA ALA A 122 16.29 -0.53 4.08
C ALA A 122 15.12 0.29 4.63
N GLN A 123 15.42 1.27 5.48
CA GLN A 123 14.45 2.21 6.01
C GLN A 123 13.89 3.09 4.88
N ILE A 124 12.57 3.12 4.72
CA ILE A 124 11.88 4.03 3.79
C ILE A 124 11.09 5.14 4.50
N ARG A 125 10.72 4.91 5.77
CA ARG A 125 10.05 5.89 6.65
C ARG A 125 10.47 5.66 8.10
N PHE A 126 10.60 6.75 8.84
CA PHE A 126 10.89 6.76 10.26
C PHE A 126 10.13 7.88 10.96
N HIS A 127 9.49 7.52 12.07
CA HIS A 127 8.69 8.38 12.93
C HIS A 127 9.00 8.07 14.41
N PRO A 128 8.58 8.96 15.33
CA PRO A 128 8.72 8.72 16.77
C PRO A 128 8.02 7.45 17.27
N GLU A 129 7.03 6.92 16.55
CA GLU A 129 6.28 5.71 16.97
C GLU A 129 6.76 4.42 16.29
N ASP A 130 7.29 4.53 15.07
CA ASP A 130 7.59 3.39 14.20
C ASP A 130 8.57 3.69 13.06
N ALA A 131 9.04 2.63 12.40
CA ALA A 131 9.68 2.70 11.11
C ALA A 131 9.18 1.61 10.17
N CYS A 132 9.26 1.89 8.87
CA CYS A 132 8.93 0.96 7.80
C CYS A 132 10.18 0.68 6.96
N PHE A 133 10.45 -0.61 6.75
CA PHE A 133 11.61 -1.12 6.05
C PHE A 133 11.18 -1.99 4.87
N VAL A 134 11.91 -1.89 3.76
CA VAL A 134 11.67 -2.68 2.54
C VAL A 134 12.91 -3.49 2.20
N ARG A 135 12.71 -4.78 1.88
CA ARG A 135 13.78 -5.72 1.56
C ARG A 135 14.58 -5.23 0.34
N THR A 136 15.89 -5.22 0.47
CA THR A 136 16.82 -4.85 -0.61
C THR A 136 17.64 -6.01 -1.14
N THR A 137 17.62 -7.14 -0.43
CA THR A 137 18.42 -8.33 -0.75
C THR A 137 17.54 -9.44 -1.31
N ARG A 138 17.88 -9.94 -2.51
CA ARG A 138 17.23 -11.13 -3.10
C ARG A 138 17.61 -12.39 -2.33
N GLU A 139 18.91 -12.57 -2.11
CA GLU A 139 19.51 -13.66 -1.34
C GLU A 139 20.10 -13.16 -0.01
N PRO A 140 20.21 -14.00 1.02
CA PRO A 140 20.87 -13.65 2.27
C PRO A 140 22.33 -13.21 2.06
N VAL A 141 22.79 -12.23 2.84
CA VAL A 141 24.15 -11.70 2.79
C VAL A 141 24.85 -11.79 4.14
N GLY A 142 26.19 -11.73 4.15
CA GLY A 142 26.97 -11.58 5.39
C GLY A 142 26.90 -12.77 6.35
N HIS A 143 27.19 -13.98 5.88
CA HIS A 143 27.23 -15.19 6.72
C HIS A 143 28.14 -15.05 7.96
N GLY A 144 27.67 -15.56 9.09
CA GLY A 144 28.35 -15.50 10.39
C GLY A 144 27.57 -14.66 11.42
N PRO A 145 28.13 -14.40 12.61
CA PRO A 145 27.53 -13.55 13.63
C PRO A 145 27.26 -12.12 13.13
N ALA A 146 26.17 -11.50 13.58
CA ALA A 146 25.77 -10.16 13.13
C ALA A 146 26.78 -9.08 13.56
N GLU A 147 27.45 -9.31 14.68
CA GLU A 147 28.44 -8.44 15.32
C GLU A 147 29.72 -8.32 14.50
N GLU A 148 29.98 -9.26 13.59
CA GLU A 148 31.11 -9.19 12.66
C GLU A 148 30.85 -8.25 11.47
N LEU A 149 29.65 -7.67 11.37
CA LEU A 149 29.26 -6.64 10.39
C LEU A 149 29.49 -7.02 8.91
N ARG A 150 29.62 -8.31 8.58
CA ARG A 150 29.85 -8.79 7.20
C ARG A 150 28.70 -8.48 6.24
N TRP A 151 27.52 -8.16 6.77
CA TRP A 151 26.33 -7.75 6.02
C TRP A 151 26.31 -6.23 5.70
N LEU A 152 27.14 -5.41 6.36
CA LEU A 152 27.06 -3.95 6.31
C LEU A 152 27.41 -3.38 4.94
N GLU A 153 28.54 -3.78 4.36
CA GLU A 153 28.91 -3.32 3.00
C GLU A 153 27.92 -3.78 1.92
N PRO A 154 27.46 -5.05 1.91
CA PRO A 154 26.36 -5.46 1.04
C PRO A 154 25.09 -4.62 1.22
N MET A 155 24.73 -4.28 2.47
CA MET A 155 23.58 -3.40 2.76
C MET A 155 23.77 -2.01 2.16
N LEU A 156 24.92 -1.37 2.38
CA LEU A 156 25.20 -0.02 1.89
C LEU A 156 25.22 0.03 0.36
N THR A 157 25.76 -1.01 -0.29
CA THR A 157 25.78 -1.14 -1.75
C THR A 157 24.35 -1.29 -2.30
N ALA A 158 23.56 -2.21 -1.76
CA ALA A 158 22.17 -2.41 -2.20
C ALA A 158 21.31 -1.15 -1.96
N HIS A 159 21.53 -0.44 -0.85
CA HIS A 159 20.89 0.84 -0.60
C HIS A 159 21.30 1.90 -1.64
N ALA A 160 22.59 2.01 -1.94
CA ALA A 160 23.10 2.98 -2.90
C ALA A 160 22.57 2.77 -4.32
N GLU A 161 22.43 1.53 -4.77
CA GLU A 161 21.85 1.16 -6.06
C GLU A 161 20.37 1.57 -6.17
N SER A 162 19.65 1.58 -5.05
CA SER A 162 18.21 1.88 -4.99
C SER A 162 17.89 3.21 -4.29
N SER A 163 18.87 4.10 -4.09
CA SER A 163 18.71 5.24 -3.17
C SER A 163 17.61 6.21 -3.60
N THR A 164 17.45 6.44 -4.91
CA THR A 164 16.38 7.30 -5.44
C THR A 164 15.00 6.73 -5.09
N ALA A 165 14.83 5.41 -5.23
CA ALA A 165 13.60 4.70 -4.90
C ALA A 165 13.31 4.73 -3.39
N LEU A 166 14.30 4.38 -2.58
CA LEU A 166 14.16 4.26 -1.13
C LEU A 166 13.92 5.62 -0.46
N ASN A 167 14.70 6.64 -0.82
CA ASN A 167 14.61 7.98 -0.22
C ASN A 167 13.38 8.76 -0.71
N ASN A 168 12.77 8.37 -1.84
CA ASN A 168 11.56 9.00 -2.39
C ASN A 168 10.41 7.99 -2.54
N HIS A 169 10.29 7.02 -1.64
CA HIS A 169 9.40 5.86 -1.83
C HIS A 169 7.92 6.21 -2.14
N LEU A 170 7.36 7.30 -1.60
CA LEU A 170 5.98 7.74 -1.93
C LEU A 170 5.81 8.13 -3.41
N ARG A 171 6.92 8.40 -4.12
CA ARG A 171 6.97 8.71 -5.55
C ARG A 171 7.46 7.54 -6.40
N TYR A 172 7.90 6.44 -5.78
CA TYR A 172 8.52 5.30 -6.46
C TYR A 172 7.68 4.01 -6.33
N PHE A 173 6.35 4.14 -6.32
CA PHE A 173 5.52 2.96 -6.43
C PHE A 173 5.58 2.37 -7.84
N ARG A 174 5.77 1.05 -7.93
CA ARG A 174 5.76 0.35 -9.22
C ARG A 174 4.33 -0.04 -9.59
N LYS A 175 3.93 0.22 -10.83
CA LYS A 175 2.65 -0.24 -11.39
C LYS A 175 2.93 -1.30 -12.46
N HIS A 176 2.59 -2.54 -12.15
CA HIS A 176 2.79 -3.67 -13.07
C HIS A 176 1.83 -3.63 -14.28
N PHE A 177 0.65 -3.05 -14.11
CA PHE A 177 -0.40 -2.98 -15.15
C PHE A 177 -0.70 -1.51 -15.50
N ALA A 178 0.27 -0.79 -16.04
CA ALA A 178 0.05 0.60 -16.44
C ALA A 178 -1.04 0.71 -17.51
N GLY A 179 -2.00 1.63 -17.33
CA GLY A 179 -3.13 1.82 -18.24
C GLY A 179 -4.19 0.71 -18.21
N THR A 180 -4.06 -0.28 -17.32
CA THR A 180 -5.05 -1.35 -17.13
C THR A 180 -5.44 -1.43 -15.66
N GLU A 181 -6.73 -1.27 -15.38
CA GLU A 181 -7.31 -1.51 -14.08
C GLU A 181 -7.71 -2.99 -13.98
N LEU A 182 -7.33 -3.64 -12.87
CA LEU A 182 -7.70 -5.02 -12.55
C LEU A 182 -8.59 -4.99 -11.31
N GLU A 183 -9.84 -5.43 -11.43
CA GLU A 183 -10.81 -5.35 -10.34
C GLU A 183 -11.77 -6.54 -10.27
N PHE A 184 -12.05 -7.01 -9.05
CA PHE A 184 -13.25 -7.79 -8.75
C PHE A 184 -14.31 -6.87 -8.16
N LYS A 185 -15.57 -7.04 -8.54
CA LYS A 185 -16.69 -6.28 -7.97
C LYS A 185 -17.69 -7.20 -7.27
N TYR A 186 -18.40 -6.65 -6.30
CA TYR A 186 -19.48 -7.32 -5.60
C TYR A 186 -20.63 -6.33 -5.50
N THR A 187 -21.81 -6.70 -5.99
CA THR A 187 -23.03 -5.94 -5.67
C THR A 187 -23.48 -6.38 -4.28
N LEU A 188 -23.71 -5.42 -3.37
CA LEU A 188 -24.07 -5.72 -1.99
C LEU A 188 -25.58 -5.59 -1.79
N ASP A 189 -26.22 -6.70 -1.41
CA ASP A 189 -27.66 -6.75 -1.14
C ASP A 189 -27.95 -7.71 0.03
N PRO A 190 -28.55 -7.24 1.14
CA PRO A 190 -28.92 -5.84 1.41
C PRO A 190 -27.72 -4.91 1.49
N ALA A 191 -27.90 -3.66 1.04
CA ALA A 191 -26.85 -2.64 1.10
C ALA A 191 -26.46 -2.33 2.56
N PRO A 192 -25.19 -2.53 2.97
CA PRO A 192 -24.76 -2.28 4.34
C PRO A 192 -24.56 -0.80 4.63
N ASN A 193 -24.40 -0.46 5.92
CA ASN A 193 -23.73 0.77 6.30
C ASN A 193 -22.24 0.67 5.92
N ILE A 194 -21.86 1.29 4.80
CA ILE A 194 -20.52 1.17 4.25
C ILE A 194 -19.42 1.66 5.21
N TRP A 195 -19.70 2.59 6.12
CA TRP A 195 -18.72 3.01 7.14
C TRP A 195 -18.41 1.88 8.12
N ALA A 196 -19.45 1.27 8.68
CA ALA A 196 -19.30 0.16 9.63
C ALA A 196 -18.59 -1.02 8.96
N ALA A 197 -19.01 -1.38 7.74
CA ALA A 197 -18.39 -2.44 6.95
C ALA A 197 -16.89 -2.18 6.70
N SER A 198 -16.52 -0.95 6.34
CA SER A 198 -15.12 -0.55 6.15
C SER A 198 -14.29 -0.68 7.43
N MET A 199 -14.82 -0.25 8.57
CA MET A 199 -14.10 -0.31 9.86
C MET A 199 -13.93 -1.74 10.34
N GLU A 200 -14.94 -2.60 10.15
CA GLU A 200 -14.87 -4.03 10.47
C GLU A 200 -13.85 -4.76 9.59
N LEU A 201 -13.82 -4.45 8.29
CA LEU A 201 -12.82 -5.01 7.38
C LEU A 201 -11.40 -4.57 7.78
N LEU A 202 -11.20 -3.27 8.06
CA LEU A 202 -9.91 -2.74 8.49
C LEU A 202 -9.45 -3.40 9.80
N LYS A 203 -10.37 -3.60 10.76
CA LYS A 203 -10.09 -4.35 11.99
C LYS A 203 -9.68 -5.80 11.66
N ALA A 204 -10.41 -6.50 10.79
CA ALA A 204 -10.08 -7.85 10.38
C ALA A 204 -8.67 -7.97 9.76
N LEU A 205 -8.25 -6.97 8.96
CA LEU A 205 -6.90 -6.89 8.41
C LEU A 205 -5.84 -6.63 9.48
N ARG A 206 -6.10 -5.73 10.44
CA ARG A 206 -5.22 -5.45 11.58
C ARG A 206 -5.02 -6.70 12.46
N ASP A 207 -6.08 -7.46 12.65
CA ASP A 207 -6.09 -8.73 13.40
C ASP A 207 -5.45 -9.88 12.60
N GLY A 208 -5.05 -9.63 11.35
CA GLY A 208 -4.35 -10.61 10.50
C GLY A 208 -5.24 -11.71 9.94
N ARG A 209 -6.57 -11.52 9.87
CA ARG A 209 -7.53 -12.50 9.35
C ARG A 209 -7.31 -12.82 7.87
N LEU A 210 -6.71 -11.91 7.10
CA LEU A 210 -6.16 -12.19 5.78
C LEU A 210 -4.67 -12.51 5.93
N MET A 211 -4.33 -13.80 5.87
CA MET A 211 -2.95 -14.26 6.11
C MET A 211 -1.94 -13.57 5.18
N GLY A 212 -0.81 -13.14 5.72
CA GLY A 212 0.27 -12.53 4.95
C GLY A 212 -0.02 -11.12 4.42
N CYS A 213 -1.20 -10.55 4.64
CA CYS A 213 -1.51 -9.17 4.30
C CYS A 213 -1.68 -8.32 5.56
N ARG A 214 -1.31 -7.04 5.49
CA ARG A 214 -1.54 -6.04 6.55
C ARG A 214 -2.08 -4.75 5.95
N PRO A 215 -2.71 -3.87 6.74
CA PRO A 215 -3.04 -2.53 6.25
C PRO A 215 -1.78 -1.83 5.73
N GLU A 216 -1.90 -1.11 4.61
CA GLU A 216 -0.77 -0.38 4.04
C GLU A 216 -0.23 0.64 5.05
N TYR A 217 1.09 0.69 5.22
CA TYR A 217 1.73 1.51 6.23
C TYR A 217 1.39 3.00 6.09
N ARG A 218 0.58 3.51 7.04
CA ARG A 218 0.13 4.91 7.17
C ARG A 218 -0.66 5.44 5.97
N GLU A 219 -1.20 4.55 5.14
CA GLU A 219 -2.09 4.84 4.01
C GLU A 219 -3.30 3.90 4.02
N GLU A 220 -3.61 3.28 5.17
CA GLU A 220 -4.57 2.17 5.25
C GLU A 220 -6.02 2.54 4.92
N PHE A 221 -6.40 3.80 5.08
CA PHE A 221 -7.79 4.24 5.02
C PHE A 221 -7.93 5.62 4.39
N GLN A 222 -8.78 5.74 3.37
CA GLN A 222 -9.08 7.01 2.69
C GLN A 222 -10.60 7.18 2.48
N ILE A 223 -11.05 8.42 2.43
CA ILE A 223 -12.46 8.78 2.27
C ILE A 223 -12.61 9.63 1.01
N HIS A 224 -13.57 9.28 0.17
CA HIS A 224 -13.92 10.04 -1.01
C HIS A 224 -15.43 10.30 -1.05
N HIS A 225 -15.78 11.54 -1.35
CA HIS A 225 -17.14 11.95 -1.64
C HIS A 225 -17.12 12.80 -2.91
N THR A 226 -17.73 12.29 -3.98
CA THR A 226 -17.73 12.96 -5.28
C THR A 226 -19.12 12.90 -5.92
N GLU A 227 -19.49 13.99 -6.59
CA GLU A 227 -20.53 13.95 -7.62
C GLU A 227 -19.89 13.47 -8.93
N ASN A 228 -20.53 12.58 -9.66
CA ASN A 228 -19.99 12.02 -10.90
C ASN A 228 -20.97 12.25 -12.05
N HIS A 229 -20.43 12.73 -13.17
CA HIS A 229 -21.15 12.92 -14.43
C HIS A 229 -20.65 11.88 -15.43
N LEU A 230 -21.40 10.79 -15.58
CA LEU A 230 -21.02 9.65 -16.42
C LEU A 230 -21.72 9.73 -17.78
N PHE A 231 -20.95 9.46 -18.84
CA PHE A 231 -21.40 9.35 -20.21
C PHE A 231 -21.14 7.95 -20.72
N ASP A 232 -22.18 7.32 -21.26
CA ASP A 232 -22.07 6.05 -21.96
C ASP A 232 -21.45 6.31 -23.34
N VAL A 233 -20.26 5.74 -23.59
CA VAL A 233 -19.57 5.87 -24.87
C VAL A 233 -19.99 4.68 -25.75
N THR A 234 -20.74 4.98 -26.80
CA THR A 234 -21.31 3.98 -27.72
C THR A 234 -20.53 3.83 -29.02
N GLY A 235 -19.59 4.74 -29.28
CA GLY A 235 -18.75 4.70 -30.46
C GLY A 235 -17.68 5.80 -30.48
N PRO A 236 -16.69 5.73 -31.37
CA PRO A 236 -16.44 4.61 -32.30
C PRO A 236 -16.07 3.30 -31.57
N GLU A 237 -16.12 2.16 -32.25
CA GLU A 237 -15.95 0.82 -31.65
C GLU A 237 -14.74 0.65 -30.69
N PRO A 238 -13.51 1.13 -31.01
CA PRO A 238 -12.38 1.03 -30.08
C PRO A 238 -12.51 1.92 -28.83
N GLU A 239 -13.47 2.84 -28.81
CA GLU A 239 -13.71 3.80 -27.74
C GLU A 239 -14.85 3.38 -26.79
N ILE A 240 -15.55 2.28 -27.10
CA ILE A 240 -16.72 1.83 -26.34
C ILE A 240 -16.38 1.62 -24.87
N GLY A 241 -17.23 2.14 -23.99
CA GLY A 241 -17.08 2.05 -22.54
C GLY A 241 -17.79 3.21 -21.86
N TYR A 242 -17.08 3.97 -21.02
CA TYR A 242 -17.62 5.20 -20.46
C TYR A 242 -16.56 6.30 -20.28
N ALA A 243 -17.05 7.53 -20.20
CA ALA A 243 -16.33 8.71 -19.76
C ALA A 243 -17.01 9.26 -18.49
N SER A 244 -16.24 9.66 -17.48
CA SER A 244 -16.78 10.22 -16.24
C SER A 244 -15.98 11.45 -15.86
N PHE A 245 -16.68 12.58 -15.70
CA PHE A 245 -16.08 13.78 -15.11
C PHE A 245 -16.23 13.72 -13.59
N ILE A 246 -15.11 13.91 -12.90
CA ILE A 246 -15.01 13.87 -11.44
C ILE A 246 -14.44 15.21 -10.99
N PRO A 247 -15.15 15.99 -10.15
CA PRO A 247 -14.67 17.28 -9.69
C PRO A 247 -13.41 17.09 -8.84
N THR A 248 -12.47 18.02 -8.99
CA THR A 248 -11.26 18.12 -8.18
C THR A 248 -11.44 19.14 -7.06
N VAL A 249 -10.54 19.10 -6.08
CA VAL A 249 -10.52 20.08 -4.98
C VAL A 249 -10.21 21.52 -5.43
N THR A 250 -9.70 21.70 -6.65
CA THR A 250 -9.34 23.01 -7.21
C THR A 250 -10.09 23.23 -8.53
N ALA A 251 -11.32 23.74 -8.45
CA ALA A 251 -12.16 24.33 -9.52
C ALA A 251 -12.26 23.63 -10.91
N GLY A 252 -11.69 22.44 -11.11
CA GLY A 252 -11.72 21.71 -12.38
C GLY A 252 -12.08 20.25 -12.21
N HIS A 253 -11.96 19.47 -13.28
CA HIS A 253 -12.36 18.07 -13.34
C HIS A 253 -11.19 17.16 -13.74
N VAL A 254 -11.24 15.93 -13.27
CA VAL A 254 -10.53 14.79 -13.87
C VAL A 254 -11.53 14.08 -14.78
N LEU A 255 -11.14 13.87 -16.04
CA LEU A 255 -11.85 12.96 -16.93
C LEU A 255 -11.27 11.56 -16.76
N LYS A 256 -12.11 10.63 -16.27
CA LYS A 256 -11.81 9.20 -16.21
C LYS A 256 -12.46 8.50 -17.38
N ARG A 257 -11.67 7.81 -18.20
CA ARG A 257 -12.16 7.00 -19.33
C ARG A 257 -11.86 5.53 -19.09
N LYS A 258 -12.84 4.67 -19.34
CA LYS A 258 -12.68 3.22 -19.35
C LYS A 258 -13.19 2.64 -20.63
N TRP A 259 -12.45 1.68 -21.19
CA TRP A 259 -12.80 1.01 -22.44
C TRP A 259 -13.14 -0.44 -22.18
N PHE A 260 -14.36 -0.82 -22.55
CA PHE A 260 -14.88 -2.18 -22.47
C PHE A 260 -16.24 -2.28 -23.18
N ALA A 261 -16.39 -3.30 -24.03
CA ALA A 261 -17.69 -3.64 -24.61
C ALA A 261 -18.62 -4.32 -23.57
N GLN A 262 -18.04 -5.13 -22.69
CA GLN A 262 -18.75 -5.89 -21.66
C GLN A 262 -18.02 -5.76 -20.31
N ASP A 263 -18.78 -5.82 -19.22
CA ASP A 263 -18.25 -5.82 -17.87
C ASP A 263 -17.28 -7.00 -17.67
N GLY A 264 -16.08 -6.70 -17.19
CA GLY A 264 -15.06 -7.72 -16.95
C GLY A 264 -14.00 -7.31 -15.93
N PHE A 265 -13.10 -8.25 -15.64
CA PHE A 265 -12.04 -8.14 -14.63
C PHE A 265 -10.97 -7.10 -14.98
N ALA A 266 -10.52 -7.06 -16.23
CA ALA A 266 -9.47 -6.16 -16.70
C ALA A 266 -10.06 -5.14 -17.66
N ARG A 267 -9.77 -3.86 -17.43
CA ARG A 267 -10.27 -2.76 -18.26
C ARG A 267 -9.15 -1.77 -18.52
N ARG A 268 -9.06 -1.26 -19.75
CA ARG A 268 -8.18 -0.13 -20.03
C ARG A 268 -8.74 1.09 -19.30
N GLU A 269 -7.85 1.88 -18.69
CA GLU A 269 -8.18 3.12 -18.00
C GLU A 269 -7.20 4.24 -18.31
N GLU A 270 -7.74 5.45 -18.40
CA GLU A 270 -6.98 6.69 -18.51
C GLU A 270 -7.62 7.77 -17.65
N LEU A 271 -6.77 8.58 -17.02
CA LEU A 271 -7.14 9.74 -16.22
C LEU A 271 -6.51 10.98 -16.84
N THR A 272 -7.33 11.94 -17.26
CA THR A 272 -6.89 13.24 -17.76
C THR A 272 -7.20 14.30 -16.69
N PRO A 273 -6.21 14.75 -15.91
CA PRO A 273 -6.41 15.76 -14.87
C PRO A 273 -6.44 17.19 -15.42
N GLY A 274 -7.01 18.12 -14.65
CA GLY A 274 -6.86 19.55 -14.89
C GLY A 274 -7.76 20.13 -15.97
N LEU A 275 -8.90 19.50 -16.25
CA LEU A 275 -9.88 20.02 -17.21
C LEU A 275 -10.71 21.13 -16.57
N ASP A 276 -10.57 22.35 -17.07
CA ASP A 276 -11.40 23.50 -16.70
C ASP A 276 -12.61 23.60 -17.63
N ILE A 277 -13.62 22.76 -17.36
CA ILE A 277 -14.83 22.62 -18.17
C ILE A 277 -16.02 22.54 -17.23
N THR A 278 -17.09 23.26 -17.55
CA THR A 278 -18.35 23.26 -16.79
C THR A 278 -19.25 22.08 -17.20
N PRO A 279 -20.15 21.59 -16.31
CA PRO A 279 -20.97 20.42 -16.61
C PRO A 279 -21.81 20.50 -17.88
N ASP A 280 -22.34 21.68 -18.22
CA ASP A 280 -23.10 21.95 -19.45
C ASP A 280 -22.28 21.75 -20.74
N ARG A 281 -20.94 21.73 -20.64
CA ARG A 281 -20.02 21.55 -21.76
C ARG A 281 -19.41 20.16 -21.85
N PHE A 282 -19.68 19.26 -20.89
CA PHE A 282 -19.08 17.91 -20.88
C PHE A 282 -19.42 17.11 -22.15
N GLU A 283 -20.68 17.10 -22.57
CA GLU A 283 -21.10 16.36 -23.75
C GLU A 283 -20.46 16.90 -25.03
N ALA A 284 -20.43 18.24 -25.17
CA ALA A 284 -19.80 18.90 -26.31
C ALA A 284 -18.30 18.58 -26.37
N PHE A 285 -17.59 18.65 -25.24
CA PHE A 285 -16.17 18.29 -25.18
C PHE A 285 -15.91 16.84 -25.62
N LEU A 286 -16.71 15.88 -25.12
CA LEU A 286 -16.55 14.48 -25.52
C LEU A 286 -16.81 14.26 -27.03
N ARG A 287 -17.78 14.98 -27.62
CA ARG A 287 -18.12 14.83 -29.04
C ARG A 287 -17.18 15.57 -29.97
N GLU A 288 -16.91 16.84 -29.68
CA GLU A 288 -16.22 17.76 -30.57
C GLU A 288 -14.70 17.65 -30.42
N ASP A 289 -14.20 17.60 -29.19
CA ASP A 289 -12.75 17.57 -28.92
C ASP A 289 -12.19 16.14 -28.94
N LEU A 290 -12.97 15.15 -28.49
CA LEU A 290 -12.54 13.74 -28.45
C LEU A 290 -13.16 12.85 -29.54
N GLY A 291 -14.08 13.37 -30.36
CA GLY A 291 -14.67 12.62 -31.49
C GLY A 291 -15.54 11.43 -31.06
N LEU A 292 -16.11 11.45 -29.85
CA LEU A 292 -16.86 10.32 -29.29
C LEU A 292 -18.36 10.39 -29.59
N GLN A 293 -18.99 9.23 -29.69
CA GLN A 293 -20.44 9.08 -29.66
C GLN A 293 -20.84 8.76 -28.23
N VAL A 294 -21.54 9.69 -27.59
CA VAL A 294 -21.84 9.61 -26.16
C VAL A 294 -23.31 9.89 -25.88
N ARG A 295 -23.81 9.25 -24.81
CA ARG A 295 -25.09 9.53 -24.18
C ARG A 295 -24.88 9.89 -22.71
N ALA A 296 -25.38 11.05 -22.29
CA ALA A 296 -25.40 11.41 -20.87
C ALA A 296 -26.21 10.40 -20.06
N MET A 297 -25.68 10.00 -18.91
CA MET A 297 -26.37 9.18 -17.93
C MET A 297 -26.74 10.05 -16.73
N PRO A 298 -27.78 9.71 -15.95
CA PRO A 298 -28.17 10.51 -14.79
C PRO A 298 -27.00 10.65 -13.80
N PRO A 299 -26.72 11.87 -13.32
CA PRO A 299 -25.63 12.12 -12.40
C PRO A 299 -25.90 11.47 -11.04
N PHE A 300 -24.83 11.15 -10.31
CA PHE A 300 -24.93 10.47 -9.02
C PHE A 300 -23.89 10.96 -8.02
N GLN A 301 -24.27 10.94 -6.75
CA GLN A 301 -23.34 11.06 -5.63
C GLN A 301 -22.69 9.70 -5.37
N ARG A 302 -21.38 9.71 -5.16
CA ARG A 302 -20.59 8.55 -4.74
C ARG A 302 -19.89 8.86 -3.43
N VAL A 303 -20.20 8.06 -2.41
CA VAL A 303 -19.40 7.96 -1.19
C VAL A 303 -18.60 6.67 -1.28
N ARG A 304 -17.30 6.75 -1.04
CA ARG A 304 -16.37 5.61 -1.13
C ARG A 304 -15.39 5.65 0.04
N TYR A 305 -15.19 4.50 0.66
CA TYR A 305 -14.19 4.29 1.69
C TYR A 305 -13.18 3.24 1.23
N ASP A 306 -11.91 3.62 1.25
CA ASP A 306 -10.83 2.82 0.71
C ASP A 306 -10.03 2.18 1.82
N ILE A 307 -9.90 0.86 1.79
CA ILE A 307 -9.07 0.08 2.70
C ILE A 307 -7.90 -0.48 1.91
N GLN A 308 -6.71 0.06 2.12
CA GLN A 308 -5.50 -0.40 1.44
C GLN A 308 -4.83 -1.51 2.25
N CYS A 309 -4.56 -2.63 1.60
CA CYS A 309 -3.83 -3.75 2.18
C CYS A 309 -2.60 -4.09 1.35
N GLU A 310 -1.50 -4.44 2.02
CA GLU A 310 -0.23 -4.78 1.41
C GLU A 310 0.08 -6.25 1.68
N SER A 311 0.47 -7.01 0.65
CA SER A 311 1.06 -8.34 0.81
C SER A 311 2.46 -8.19 1.38
N MET A 312 2.67 -8.72 2.58
CA MET A 312 3.97 -8.66 3.26
C MET A 312 5.04 -9.49 2.54
N ARG A 313 4.66 -10.39 1.63
CA ARG A 313 5.56 -11.25 0.87
C ARG A 313 6.10 -10.58 -0.40
N THR A 314 5.26 -9.83 -1.10
CA THR A 314 5.56 -9.25 -2.42
C THR A 314 5.65 -7.73 -2.41
N GLY A 315 5.11 -7.08 -1.38
CA GLY A 315 4.95 -5.62 -1.33
C GLY A 315 3.84 -5.10 -2.25
N HIS A 316 3.05 -5.97 -2.90
CA HIS A 316 1.90 -5.56 -3.70
C HIS A 316 0.79 -5.01 -2.81
N VAL A 317 0.23 -3.89 -3.22
CA VAL A 317 -0.84 -3.15 -2.54
C VAL A 317 -2.13 -3.32 -3.33
N TYR A 318 -3.16 -3.73 -2.61
CA TYR A 318 -4.52 -3.93 -3.10
C TYR A 318 -5.47 -3.04 -2.32
N GLY A 319 -6.38 -2.38 -3.03
CA GLY A 319 -7.46 -1.63 -2.40
C GLY A 319 -8.72 -2.49 -2.31
N ILE A 320 -9.36 -2.47 -1.14
CA ILE A 320 -10.71 -2.98 -0.96
C ILE A 320 -11.60 -1.78 -0.66
N PHE A 321 -12.59 -1.52 -1.52
CA PHE A 321 -13.40 -0.32 -1.47
C PHE A 321 -14.83 -0.70 -1.15
N PHE A 322 -15.45 0.02 -0.23
CA PHE A 322 -16.91 0.02 -0.10
C PHE A 322 -17.44 1.30 -0.67
N ASP A 323 -18.39 1.19 -1.60
CA ASP A 323 -19.01 2.34 -2.22
C ASP A 323 -20.53 2.31 -2.17
N ARG A 324 -21.08 3.52 -2.19
CA ARG A 324 -22.50 3.79 -2.29
C ARG A 324 -22.69 4.90 -3.31
N CYS A 325 -23.41 4.59 -4.37
CA CYS A 325 -23.81 5.52 -5.40
C CYS A 325 -25.32 5.74 -5.32
N SER A 326 -25.76 7.00 -5.24
CA SER A 326 -27.18 7.38 -5.26
C SER A 326 -27.42 8.42 -6.34
N LEU A 327 -28.44 8.23 -7.17
CA LEU A 327 -28.75 9.20 -8.23
C LEU A 327 -29.18 10.54 -7.63
N LEU A 328 -28.79 11.66 -8.24
CA LEU A 328 -29.14 12.98 -7.73
C LEU A 328 -30.65 13.23 -7.79
N ALA A 329 -31.28 12.89 -8.91
CA ALA A 329 -32.72 13.08 -9.14
C ALA A 329 -33.59 12.00 -8.48
N ALA A 330 -33.01 10.87 -8.07
CA ALA A 330 -33.70 9.76 -7.41
C ALA A 330 -32.81 9.11 -6.34
N PRO A 331 -32.65 9.74 -5.16
CA PRO A 331 -31.70 9.29 -4.13
C PRO A 331 -31.99 7.90 -3.54
N ASP A 332 -33.21 7.38 -3.73
CA ASP A 332 -33.63 6.03 -3.37
C ASP A 332 -33.10 4.96 -4.36
N VAL A 333 -32.75 5.36 -5.59
CA VAL A 333 -32.11 4.48 -6.57
C VAL A 333 -30.62 4.42 -6.27
N VAL A 334 -30.20 3.30 -5.68
CA VAL A 334 -28.87 3.13 -5.09
C VAL A 334 -28.16 1.90 -5.64
N LEU A 335 -26.86 2.07 -5.88
CA LEU A 335 -25.91 0.98 -6.05
C LEU A 335 -24.97 0.95 -4.86
N SER A 336 -24.86 -0.18 -4.16
CA SER A 336 -23.84 -0.40 -3.15
C SER A 336 -22.92 -1.54 -3.60
N GLN A 337 -21.60 -1.30 -3.60
CA GLN A 337 -20.62 -2.29 -4.03
C GLN A 337 -19.48 -2.45 -3.04
N CYS A 338 -18.85 -3.62 -3.11
CA CYS A 338 -17.48 -3.81 -2.66
C CYS A 338 -16.59 -4.10 -3.88
N GLU A 339 -15.42 -3.48 -3.95
CA GLU A 339 -14.49 -3.61 -5.07
C GLU A 339 -13.12 -4.04 -4.52
N LEU A 340 -12.43 -4.97 -5.18
CA LEU A 340 -11.03 -5.33 -4.90
C LEU A 340 -10.18 -4.99 -6.13
N GLU A 341 -9.20 -4.10 -5.97
CA GLU A 341 -8.36 -3.59 -7.07
C GLU A 341 -6.87 -3.75 -6.76
N TYR A 342 -6.06 -4.06 -7.78
CA TYR A 342 -4.60 -3.92 -7.67
C TYR A 342 -4.17 -2.47 -7.90
N LEU A 343 -3.41 -1.90 -6.96
CA LEU A 343 -3.01 -0.50 -7.01
C LEU A 343 -1.58 -0.31 -7.49
N ARG A 344 -0.64 -0.94 -6.77
CA ARG A 344 0.81 -0.66 -6.91
C ARG A 344 1.65 -1.67 -6.11
N SER A 345 2.97 -1.56 -6.22
CA SER A 345 3.93 -2.33 -5.41
C SER A 345 4.93 -1.40 -4.70
N ARG A 346 5.15 -1.65 -3.41
CA ARG A 346 6.20 -1.02 -2.58
C ARG A 346 7.57 -1.67 -2.81
N SER A 347 7.61 -2.87 -3.38
CA SER A 347 8.87 -3.60 -3.58
C SER A 347 9.80 -2.85 -4.52
N ILE A 348 11.06 -2.75 -4.12
CA ILE A 348 12.16 -2.33 -5.00
C ILE A 348 12.77 -3.50 -5.77
N LEU A 349 12.44 -4.73 -5.35
CA LEU A 349 12.83 -5.94 -6.06
C LEU A 349 11.81 -6.23 -7.16
N ASP A 350 12.29 -6.72 -8.30
CA ASP A 350 11.39 -7.16 -9.37
C ASP A 350 10.61 -8.39 -8.92
N HIS A 351 9.29 -8.31 -9.07
CA HIS A 351 8.36 -9.40 -8.87
C HIS A 351 7.69 -9.75 -10.19
N ASN A 352 7.34 -11.03 -10.34
CA ASN A 352 6.60 -11.49 -11.50
C ASN A 352 5.16 -10.94 -11.46
N GLN A 353 4.67 -10.40 -12.58
CA GLN A 353 3.29 -9.93 -12.72
C GLN A 353 2.27 -11.03 -12.42
N ASP A 354 2.61 -12.29 -12.65
CA ASP A 354 1.75 -13.43 -12.30
C ASP A 354 1.49 -13.51 -10.78
N GLU A 355 2.44 -13.06 -9.95
CA GLU A 355 2.24 -13.02 -8.49
C GLU A 355 1.10 -12.07 -8.12
N VAL A 356 0.94 -10.97 -8.85
CA VAL A 356 -0.19 -10.04 -8.64
C VAL A 356 -1.51 -10.77 -8.84
N LEU A 357 -1.66 -11.52 -9.94
CA LEU A 357 -2.89 -12.23 -10.27
C LEU A 357 -3.19 -13.38 -9.30
N ILE A 358 -2.15 -14.10 -8.86
CA ILE A 358 -2.27 -15.17 -7.85
C ILE A 358 -2.75 -14.59 -6.52
N GLU A 359 -2.14 -13.48 -6.09
CA GLU A 359 -2.52 -12.81 -4.84
C GLU A 359 -3.91 -12.18 -4.92
N MET A 360 -4.27 -11.55 -6.04
CA MET A 360 -5.63 -11.03 -6.24
C MET A 360 -6.67 -12.13 -6.12
N LYS A 361 -6.47 -13.30 -6.76
CA LYS A 361 -7.38 -14.45 -6.63
C LYS A 361 -7.51 -14.93 -5.18
N ARG A 362 -6.39 -15.02 -4.47
CA ARG A 362 -6.37 -15.41 -3.05
C ARG A 362 -7.13 -14.42 -2.16
N ILE A 363 -6.91 -13.13 -2.36
CA ILE A 363 -7.60 -12.06 -1.62
C ILE A 363 -9.09 -12.07 -1.98
N ASN A 364 -9.43 -12.28 -3.25
CA ASN A 364 -10.80 -12.40 -3.73
C ASN A 364 -11.55 -13.56 -3.07
N ILE A 365 -10.93 -14.74 -2.95
CA ILE A 365 -11.52 -15.89 -2.26
C ILE A 365 -11.83 -15.55 -0.80
N TRP A 366 -10.87 -14.92 -0.11
CA TRP A 366 -11.06 -14.50 1.28
C TRP A 366 -12.15 -13.43 1.41
N LEU A 367 -12.15 -12.43 0.53
CA LEU A 367 -13.13 -11.34 0.53
C LEU A 367 -14.53 -11.86 0.22
N CYS A 368 -14.69 -12.76 -0.74
CA CYS A 368 -15.96 -13.42 -1.05
C CYS A 368 -16.51 -14.15 0.19
N ALA A 369 -15.68 -14.96 0.86
CA ALA A 369 -16.08 -15.64 2.09
C ALA A 369 -16.42 -14.65 3.23
N TYR A 370 -15.65 -13.56 3.34
CA TYR A 370 -15.91 -12.49 4.30
C TYR A 370 -17.28 -11.86 4.05
N LEU A 371 -17.55 -11.40 2.83
CA LEU A 371 -18.82 -10.76 2.45
C LEU A 371 -20.01 -11.73 2.61
N ALA A 372 -19.83 -13.01 2.25
CA ALA A 372 -20.84 -14.05 2.38
C ALA A 372 -21.21 -14.30 3.85
N SER A 373 -20.21 -14.31 4.75
CA SER A 373 -20.45 -14.49 6.18
C SER A 373 -21.22 -13.33 6.84
N HIS A 374 -21.22 -12.15 6.22
CA HIS A 374 -22.02 -11.00 6.66
C HIS A 374 -23.37 -10.91 5.93
N GLY A 375 -23.65 -11.84 5.01
CA GLY A 375 -24.89 -11.87 4.22
C GLY A 375 -24.99 -10.77 3.17
N TRP A 376 -23.87 -10.19 2.72
CA TRP A 376 -23.88 -9.07 1.75
C TRP A 376 -23.70 -9.50 0.29
N ALA A 377 -22.88 -10.52 0.04
CA ALA A 377 -22.66 -11.07 -1.30
C ALA A 377 -22.06 -12.50 -1.21
N ALA A 378 -22.54 -13.42 -2.04
CA ALA A 378 -22.04 -14.81 -2.10
C ALA A 378 -21.04 -15.06 -3.24
N GLU A 379 -20.99 -14.18 -4.23
CA GLU A 379 -20.10 -14.24 -5.38
C GLU A 379 -19.73 -12.85 -5.86
N HIS A 380 -18.63 -12.76 -6.62
CA HIS A 380 -18.27 -11.53 -7.30
C HIS A 380 -19.05 -11.42 -8.61
N THR A 381 -19.36 -10.19 -8.99
CA THR A 381 -19.85 -9.80 -10.30
C THR A 381 -18.78 -8.93 -10.98
N PHE A 382 -19.08 -8.44 -12.18
CA PHE A 382 -18.33 -7.33 -12.78
C PHE A 382 -19.22 -6.11 -13.02
N TYR A 383 -20.40 -6.09 -12.39
CA TYR A 383 -21.47 -5.13 -12.65
C TYR A 383 -20.98 -3.70 -12.46
N SER A 384 -20.84 -2.99 -13.57
CA SER A 384 -20.29 -1.64 -13.56
C SER A 384 -21.35 -0.59 -13.26
N LYS A 385 -20.91 0.60 -12.85
CA LYS A 385 -21.77 1.78 -12.68
C LYS A 385 -22.46 2.15 -14.00
N ARG A 386 -21.81 1.90 -15.15
CA ARG A 386 -22.43 2.08 -16.47
C ARG A 386 -23.62 1.14 -16.66
N SER A 387 -23.46 -0.14 -16.33
CA SER A 387 -24.55 -1.13 -16.39
C SER A 387 -25.69 -0.78 -15.44
N PHE A 388 -25.37 -0.40 -14.20
CA PHE A 388 -26.34 0.12 -13.23
C PHE A 388 -27.17 1.29 -13.76
N LEU A 389 -26.53 2.30 -14.34
CA LEU A 389 -27.24 3.48 -14.86
C LEU A 389 -28.13 3.13 -16.06
N ARG A 390 -27.70 2.19 -16.92
CA ARG A 390 -28.52 1.70 -18.03
C ARG A 390 -29.76 0.98 -17.54
N ASP A 391 -29.60 0.09 -16.56
CA ASP A 391 -30.71 -0.66 -15.98
C ASP A 391 -31.67 0.30 -15.24
N ALA A 392 -31.14 1.26 -14.48
CA ALA A 392 -31.95 2.29 -13.82
C ALA A 392 -32.81 3.08 -14.82
N ILE A 393 -32.24 3.53 -15.94
CA ILE A 393 -33.00 4.20 -17.02
C ILE A 393 -34.02 3.25 -17.65
N ALA A 394 -33.67 1.98 -17.88
CA ALA A 394 -34.59 1.02 -18.48
C ALA A 394 -35.82 0.76 -17.58
N LEU A 395 -35.62 0.71 -16.26
CA LEU A 395 -36.72 0.59 -15.29
C LEU A 395 -37.48 1.92 -15.08
N ARG A 396 -36.80 3.05 -15.14
CA ARG A 396 -37.32 4.40 -14.89
C ARG A 396 -36.89 5.35 -16.02
N PRO A 397 -37.58 5.34 -17.17
CA PRO A 397 -37.20 6.15 -18.34
C PRO A 397 -37.17 7.65 -18.09
N ASP A 398 -37.88 8.13 -17.05
CA ASP A 398 -37.86 9.52 -16.60
C ASP A 398 -36.46 9.99 -16.16
N LEU A 399 -35.59 9.06 -15.73
CA LEU A 399 -34.21 9.34 -15.34
C LEU A 399 -33.25 9.59 -16.52
N ALA A 400 -33.70 9.38 -17.76
CA ALA A 400 -32.86 9.59 -18.94
C ALA A 400 -32.57 11.07 -19.23
N THR A 401 -33.26 11.98 -18.55
CA THR A 401 -33.14 13.43 -18.75
C THR A 401 -32.37 14.02 -17.55
N PRO A 402 -31.19 14.64 -17.76
CA PRO A 402 -30.39 15.26 -16.69
C PRO A 402 -31.12 16.37 -15.93
#